data_AF-A0A0Q8D0Z9-F1
#
_entry.id   AF-A0A0Q8D0Z9-F1
#
_cell.length_a   1.000
_cell.length_b   1.000
_cell.length_c   1.000
_cell.angle_alpha   90.00
_cell.angle_beta   90.00
_cell.angle_gamma   90.00
#
_symmetry.space_group_name_H-M   'P 1'
#
loop_
_entity.id
_entity.type
_entity.pdbx_description
1 polymer ?
#
loop_
_entity_poly.entity_id
_entity_poly.type
_entity_poly.pdbx_seq_one_letter_code
_entity_poly.pdbx_strand_id
1 'polypeptide(L)'
;MNPFEVLGLDEQADAREIKRAYAAAVRVTRPDQDPEQFQRVNEAYRAALELQQQRGDVRGAHALPVGAVRTGWSSGPISIDPTQASPAATTATLAESVSLAQMVVAVFEAASTHPAATFAQWLQQYTPLYSLQRKTDVAIALVRKLVLQADSALSPAALDAIADFFDLGSVGNYPAPVQSAFQSLRLFAHFDYERFQAELIAQSRDQSLYRVHAWLRSQHALNDRGVRDYVGQRLHVWLWLDDTPYLSSPILDLLGSLFGYEDSAQLQARSTARWSIESENTGHLGENAKWPIRQLKRRFGLPRALAIAVIPEWSRRVARLAHRLSQRYGERPSQLNATQCEFFLQVARKSYFGRWRWVVAALRAIVPALGVLLLGRLLLGEYPLDAGLWFLSIGAIVGTTTIGFDAINAWRDRRQAARQAAAAPTPAR
;
A
#
# COMPACT_ATOMS: atom_id res chain seq x y z
N MET A 1 27.40 8.27 25.55
CA MET A 1 26.29 8.53 26.47
C MET A 1 25.08 7.79 25.94
N ASN A 2 24.34 7.05 26.77
CA ASN A 2 23.17 6.34 26.30
C ASN A 2 22.03 7.33 25.97
N PRO A 3 21.45 7.33 24.76
CA PRO A 3 20.40 8.28 24.38
C PRO A 3 19.16 8.24 25.30
N PHE A 4 18.86 7.07 25.87
CA PHE A 4 17.73 6.88 26.77
C PHE A 4 17.99 7.50 28.16
N GLU A 5 19.21 7.40 28.68
CA GLU A 5 19.60 8.01 29.95
C GLU A 5 19.54 9.54 29.91
N VAL A 6 19.88 10.15 28.78
CA VAL A 6 19.80 11.62 28.59
C VAL A 6 18.35 12.12 28.64
N LEU A 7 17.38 11.28 28.26
CA LEU A 7 15.95 11.56 28.35
C LEU A 7 15.33 11.07 29.67
N GLY A 8 16.11 10.46 30.57
CA GLY A 8 15.64 9.88 31.83
C GLY A 8 14.73 8.66 31.64
N LEU A 9 14.94 7.90 30.57
CA LEU A 9 14.13 6.74 30.19
C LEU A 9 14.93 5.43 30.31
N ASP A 10 14.20 4.34 30.48
CA ASP A 10 14.75 2.99 30.38
C ASP A 10 15.07 2.65 28.91
N GLU A 11 16.07 1.79 28.70
CA GLU A 11 16.53 1.38 27.36
C GLU A 11 15.47 0.63 26.57
N GLN A 12 14.38 0.16 27.21
CA GLN A 12 13.26 -0.54 26.59
C GLN A 12 12.03 0.35 26.35
N ALA A 13 12.14 1.67 26.53
CA ALA A 13 11.03 2.61 26.38
C ALA A 13 10.41 2.60 24.96
N ASP A 14 9.09 2.68 24.88
CA ASP A 14 8.37 2.66 23.61
C ASP A 14 8.37 4.04 22.90
N ALA A 15 8.00 4.07 21.62
CA ALA A 15 8.02 5.31 20.83
C ALA A 15 7.07 6.41 21.36
N ARG A 16 6.04 6.06 22.15
CA ARG A 16 5.12 7.03 22.76
C ARG A 16 5.74 7.60 24.04
N GLU A 17 6.43 6.79 24.81
CA GLU A 17 7.19 7.18 26.01
C GLU A 17 8.36 8.10 25.65
N ILE A 18 9.12 7.78 24.60
CA ILE A 18 10.22 8.62 24.07
C ILE A 18 9.69 10.02 23.68
N LYS A 19 8.56 10.09 22.96
CA LYS A 19 7.93 11.37 22.56
C LYS A 19 7.40 12.16 23.75
N ARG A 20 6.85 11.48 24.75
CA ARG A 20 6.33 12.14 25.96
C ARG A 20 7.46 12.73 26.81
N ALA A 21 8.56 12.00 26.97
CA ALA A 21 9.74 12.48 27.70
C ALA A 21 10.40 13.67 27.00
N TYR A 22 10.53 13.61 25.66
CA TYR A 22 11.02 14.74 24.87
C TYR A 22 10.13 15.99 25.02
N ALA A 23 8.81 15.84 24.96
CA ALA A 23 7.89 16.96 25.16
C ALA A 23 7.98 17.56 26.58
N ALA A 24 8.28 16.75 27.59
CA ALA A 24 8.53 17.25 28.95
C ALA A 24 9.89 17.98 29.04
N ALA A 25 10.94 17.42 28.45
CA ALA A 25 12.29 17.99 28.47
C ALA A 25 12.39 19.32 27.71
N VAL A 26 11.69 19.46 26.57
CA VAL A 26 11.61 20.70 25.79
C VAL A 26 10.78 21.79 26.47
N ARG A 27 9.79 21.42 27.29
CA ARG A 27 9.04 22.41 28.09
C ARG A 27 9.88 23.05 29.18
N VAL A 28 10.87 22.32 29.69
CA VAL A 28 11.84 22.80 30.70
C VAL A 28 13.02 23.51 30.03
N THR A 29 13.52 22.97 28.91
CA THR A 29 14.66 23.50 28.17
C THR A 29 14.17 24.38 27.02
N ARG A 30 13.89 25.66 27.32
CA ARG A 30 13.48 26.61 26.27
C ARG A 30 14.69 26.95 25.39
N PRO A 31 14.56 26.89 24.05
CA PRO A 31 15.67 27.15 23.12
C PRO A 31 16.32 28.53 23.30
N ASP A 32 15.55 29.51 23.79
CA ASP A 32 16.00 30.88 24.00
C ASP A 32 16.88 31.05 25.26
N GLN A 33 16.86 30.08 26.18
CA GLN A 33 17.58 30.15 27.46
C GLN A 33 18.83 29.26 27.49
N ASP A 34 18.80 28.10 26.83
CA ASP A 34 19.96 27.21 26.71
C ASP A 34 19.93 26.41 25.38
N PRO A 35 20.53 26.97 24.30
CA PRO A 35 20.51 26.34 22.98
C PRO A 35 21.36 25.06 22.91
N GLU A 36 22.43 24.96 23.71
CA GLU A 36 23.28 23.76 23.73
C GLU A 36 22.57 22.60 24.42
N GLN A 37 21.89 22.86 25.54
CA GLN A 37 21.12 21.83 26.24
C GLN A 37 19.94 21.34 25.38
N PHE A 38 19.30 22.25 24.63
CA PHE A 38 18.24 21.88 23.69
C PHE A 38 18.76 20.99 22.54
N GLN A 39 19.93 21.30 21.97
CA GLN A 39 20.56 20.45 20.95
C GLN A 39 20.87 19.05 21.48
N ARG A 40 21.44 18.93 22.69
CA ARG A 40 21.75 17.63 23.30
C ARG A 40 20.49 16.78 23.55
N VAL A 41 19.39 17.41 23.99
CA VAL A 41 18.10 16.71 24.20
C VAL A 41 17.48 16.26 22.87
N ASN A 42 17.58 17.08 21.82
CA ASN A 42 17.05 16.75 20.50
C ASN A 42 17.86 15.64 19.80
N GLU A 43 19.19 15.66 19.93
CA GLU A 43 20.07 14.59 19.45
C GLU A 43 19.78 13.26 20.16
N ALA A 44 19.63 13.27 21.48
CA ALA A 44 19.26 12.10 22.26
C ALA A 44 17.89 11.54 21.86
N TYR A 45 16.91 12.41 21.62
CA TYR A 45 15.58 12.03 21.10
C TYR A 45 15.65 11.34 19.74
N ARG A 46 16.40 11.91 18.79
CA ARG A 46 16.56 11.32 17.45
C ARG A 46 17.25 9.95 17.53
N ALA A 47 18.34 9.86 18.29
CA ALA A 47 19.08 8.61 18.46
C ALA A 47 18.23 7.51 19.15
N ALA A 48 17.42 7.87 20.16
CA ALA A 48 16.53 6.91 20.83
C ALA A 48 15.42 6.38 19.90
N LEU A 49 14.87 7.23 19.03
CA LEU A 49 13.85 6.85 18.05
C LEU A 49 14.40 5.95 16.95
N GLU A 50 15.61 6.23 16.45
CA GLU A 50 16.29 5.39 15.46
C GLU A 50 16.62 4.01 16.03
N LEU A 51 17.12 3.93 17.28
CA LEU A 51 17.37 2.65 17.95
C LEU A 51 16.08 1.86 18.20
N GLN A 52 14.97 2.52 18.52
CA GLN A 52 13.66 1.87 18.67
C GLN A 52 13.13 1.35 17.33
N GLN A 53 13.28 2.11 16.25
CA GLN A 53 12.87 1.70 14.89
C GLN A 53 13.70 0.50 14.41
N GLN A 54 15.01 0.53 14.61
CA GLN A 54 15.90 -0.60 14.28
C GLN A 54 15.55 -1.86 15.07
N ARG A 55 15.15 -1.74 16.34
CA ARG A 55 14.65 -2.87 17.16
C ARG A 55 13.27 -3.37 16.71
N GLY A 56 12.43 -2.48 16.19
CA GLY A 56 11.13 -2.80 15.60
C GLY A 56 11.26 -3.52 14.25
N ASP A 57 12.22 -3.12 13.41
CA ASP A 57 12.47 -3.71 12.09
C ASP A 57 12.97 -5.16 12.18
N VAL A 58 13.73 -5.53 13.23
CA VAL A 58 14.19 -6.92 13.44
C VAL A 58 13.05 -7.87 13.90
N ARG A 59 11.93 -7.34 14.40
CA ARG A 59 10.73 -8.14 14.78
C ARG A 59 9.53 -7.95 13.84
N GLY A 60 9.65 -7.07 12.84
CA GLY A 60 8.58 -6.65 11.94
C GLY A 60 8.94 -6.67 10.46
N ALA A 61 9.92 -7.50 10.06
CA ALA A 61 10.30 -7.68 8.66
C ALA A 61 9.20 -8.40 7.84
N HIS A 62 8.09 -7.69 7.57
CA HIS A 62 7.17 -7.87 6.44
C HIS A 62 6.07 -6.77 6.50
N ALA A 63 6.43 -5.53 6.15
CA ALA A 63 5.49 -4.50 5.70
C ALA A 63 6.26 -3.30 5.12
N LEU A 64 6.49 -3.30 3.81
CA LEU A 64 6.92 -2.10 3.08
C LEU A 64 5.72 -1.13 2.97
N PRO A 65 5.88 0.17 3.29
CA PRO A 65 4.90 1.16 2.90
C PRO A 65 5.23 1.69 1.49
N VAL A 66 4.19 1.64 0.66
CA VAL A 66 4.08 2.39 -0.59
C VAL A 66 4.13 3.90 -0.28
N GLY A 67 4.93 4.63 -1.05
CA GLY A 67 4.73 6.06 -1.28
C GLY A 67 5.49 7.01 -0.38
N ALA A 68 6.82 7.01 -0.44
CA ALA A 68 7.60 8.23 -0.33
C ALA A 68 9.04 8.01 -0.83
N VAL A 69 9.32 8.38 -2.08
CA VAL A 69 10.68 8.84 -2.42
C VAL A 69 10.83 10.19 -1.72
N ARG A 70 11.14 10.16 -0.42
CA ARG A 70 11.75 11.29 0.28
C ARG A 70 13.22 11.24 -0.05
N THR A 71 13.61 11.93 -1.11
CA THR A 71 14.99 12.41 -1.22
C THR A 71 15.29 13.22 0.05
N GLY A 72 16.51 13.05 0.58
CA GLY A 72 16.98 13.60 1.85
C GLY A 72 17.05 15.13 1.87
N TRP A 73 15.89 15.78 1.89
CA TRP A 73 15.75 17.17 2.28
C TRP A 73 15.18 17.20 3.69
N SER A 74 16.07 17.45 4.66
CA SER A 74 15.68 17.79 6.02
C SER A 74 15.00 19.15 6.00
N SER A 75 13.69 19.17 6.23
CA SER A 75 12.94 20.38 6.54
C SER A 75 13.29 20.83 7.96
N GLY A 76 14.35 21.63 8.12
CA GLY A 76 14.54 22.46 9.30
C GLY A 76 13.90 23.84 9.07
N PRO A 77 13.14 24.42 10.01
CA PRO A 77 12.70 25.80 9.89
C PRO A 77 13.91 26.72 10.05
N ILE A 78 14.17 27.55 9.03
CA ILE A 78 15.08 28.68 9.14
C ILE A 78 14.33 29.75 9.93
N SER A 79 14.68 29.94 11.20
CA SER A 79 14.27 31.12 11.97
C SER A 79 15.04 32.32 11.44
N ILE A 80 14.33 33.25 10.81
CA ILE A 80 14.86 34.55 10.43
C ILE A 80 14.50 35.49 11.59
N ASP A 81 15.50 35.89 12.36
CA ASP A 81 15.34 36.80 13.48
C ASP A 81 15.21 38.26 12.94
N PRO A 82 14.09 38.96 13.13
CA PRO A 82 13.86 40.26 12.49
C PRO A 82 14.24 41.39 13.45
N THR A 83 15.50 41.51 13.91
CA THR A 83 15.94 42.71 14.62
C THR A 83 17.45 42.90 14.51
N GLN A 84 17.88 43.54 13.42
CA GLN A 84 19.00 44.48 13.42
C GLN A 84 18.78 45.49 12.30
N ALA A 85 17.98 46.51 12.62
CA ALA A 85 17.91 47.74 11.85
C ALA A 85 19.08 48.63 12.28
N SER A 86 19.93 49.01 11.33
CA SER A 86 20.75 50.22 11.45
C SER A 86 20.33 51.18 10.33
N PRO A 87 19.87 52.40 10.65
CA PRO A 87 19.26 53.32 9.69
C PRO A 87 20.30 54.33 9.18
N ALA A 88 20.95 54.03 8.05
CA ALA A 88 21.76 55.04 7.36
C ALA A 88 22.01 54.63 5.91
N ALA A 89 21.04 54.90 5.03
CA ALA A 89 21.21 55.34 3.64
C ALA A 89 19.90 55.10 2.85
N THR A 90 18.85 55.83 3.23
CA THR A 90 17.74 56.10 2.33
C THR A 90 18.27 57.01 1.23
N THR A 91 18.61 56.47 0.06
CA THR A 91 18.55 57.05 -1.31
C THR A 91 19.57 56.42 -2.27
N ALA A 92 19.36 55.16 -2.69
CA ALA A 92 19.91 54.66 -3.96
C ALA A 92 19.18 53.38 -4.43
N THR A 93 18.47 53.51 -5.56
CA THR A 93 18.07 52.43 -6.51
C THR A 93 17.09 51.33 -6.05
N LEU A 94 15.80 51.63 -6.26
CA LEU A 94 14.62 50.73 -6.27
C LEU A 94 14.60 49.73 -7.46
N ALA A 95 15.69 49.01 -7.75
CA ALA A 95 15.75 48.14 -8.94
C ALA A 95 16.17 46.66 -8.73
N GLU A 96 16.63 46.19 -7.57
CA GLU A 96 17.12 44.81 -7.45
C GLU A 96 16.77 44.14 -6.13
N SER A 97 15.77 43.24 -6.15
CA SER A 97 15.81 41.94 -5.46
C SER A 97 14.51 41.16 -5.71
N VAL A 98 14.28 40.72 -6.95
CA VAL A 98 13.27 39.66 -7.18
C VAL A 98 13.73 38.43 -6.41
N SER A 99 12.90 37.95 -5.48
CA SER A 99 13.24 36.80 -4.65
C SER A 99 13.31 35.52 -5.48
N LEU A 100 14.10 34.54 -5.02
CA LEU A 100 14.21 33.23 -5.66
C LEU A 100 12.85 32.56 -5.85
N ALA A 101 11.97 32.65 -4.86
CA ALA A 101 10.62 32.09 -4.92
C ALA A 101 9.78 32.73 -6.06
N GLN A 102 9.87 34.06 -6.22
CA GLN A 102 9.17 34.77 -7.30
C GLN A 102 9.70 34.37 -8.68
N MET A 103 11.01 34.16 -8.83
CA MET A 103 11.60 33.68 -10.09
C MET A 103 11.12 32.27 -10.44
N VAL A 104 11.11 31.35 -9.47
CA VAL A 104 10.63 29.97 -9.68
C VAL A 104 9.13 29.96 -10.04
N VAL A 105 8.33 30.80 -9.39
CA VAL A 105 6.90 30.96 -9.72
C VAL A 105 6.73 31.51 -11.13
N ALA A 106 7.44 32.58 -11.49
CA ALA A 106 7.35 33.19 -12.81
C ALA A 106 7.75 32.20 -13.93
N VAL A 107 8.83 31.43 -13.75
CA VAL A 107 9.25 30.42 -14.73
C VAL A 107 8.20 29.31 -14.86
N PHE A 108 7.65 28.84 -13.75
CA PHE A 108 6.62 27.81 -13.75
C PHE A 108 5.31 28.30 -14.42
N GLU A 109 4.86 29.51 -14.08
CA GLU A 109 3.65 30.11 -14.67
C GLU A 109 3.85 30.35 -16.17
N ALA A 110 4.99 30.89 -16.58
CA ALA A 110 5.33 31.08 -17.98
C ALA A 110 5.34 29.77 -18.77
N ALA A 111 5.90 28.69 -18.18
CA ALA A 111 5.92 27.36 -18.78
C ALA A 111 4.50 26.76 -18.94
N SER A 112 3.56 27.15 -18.07
CA SER A 112 2.17 26.67 -18.09
C SER A 112 1.24 27.49 -18.99
N THR A 113 1.56 28.76 -19.26
CA THR A 113 0.67 29.71 -19.96
C THR A 113 1.11 30.01 -21.38
N HIS A 114 2.42 30.04 -21.65
CA HIS A 114 2.93 30.34 -22.99
C HIS A 114 3.00 29.07 -23.86
N PRO A 115 2.71 29.19 -25.17
CA PRO A 115 3.06 28.15 -26.13
C PRO A 115 4.56 27.82 -26.07
N ALA A 116 4.91 26.55 -26.19
CA ALA A 116 6.31 26.10 -26.00
C ALA A 116 7.32 26.83 -26.91
N ALA A 117 6.91 27.23 -28.12
CA ALA A 117 7.75 27.96 -29.07
C ALA A 117 8.15 29.37 -28.59
N THR A 118 7.27 30.06 -27.86
CA THR A 118 7.53 31.41 -27.34
C THR A 118 8.12 31.38 -25.93
N PHE A 119 7.93 30.27 -25.21
CA PHE A 119 8.48 30.08 -23.87
C PHE A 119 10.01 30.06 -23.84
N ALA A 120 10.66 29.38 -24.80
CA ALA A 120 12.12 29.39 -24.91
C ALA A 120 12.68 30.81 -25.13
N GLN A 121 12.00 31.63 -25.93
CA GLN A 121 12.37 33.03 -26.17
C GLN A 121 12.16 33.87 -24.90
N TRP A 122 11.06 33.65 -24.17
CA TRP A 122 10.80 34.31 -22.90
C TRP A 122 11.89 34.01 -21.86
N LEU A 123 12.33 32.74 -21.74
CA LEU A 123 13.42 32.35 -20.84
C LEU A 123 14.72 33.11 -21.14
N GLN A 124 15.05 33.29 -22.42
CA GLN A 124 16.22 34.05 -22.84
C GLN A 124 16.08 35.56 -22.57
N GLN A 125 14.87 36.12 -22.60
CA GLN A 125 14.65 37.55 -22.34
C GLN A 125 14.54 37.90 -20.85
N TYR A 126 14.41 36.91 -19.98
CA TYR A 126 14.21 37.13 -18.55
C TYR A 126 15.53 37.47 -17.83
N THR A 127 15.86 38.77 -17.81
CA THR A 127 17.07 39.38 -17.22
C THR A 127 17.46 38.87 -15.82
N PRO A 128 16.52 38.58 -14.89
CA PRO A 128 16.87 38.11 -13.55
C PRO A 128 17.64 36.77 -13.49
N LEU A 129 17.62 35.96 -14.56
CA LEU A 129 18.27 34.63 -14.62
C LEU A 129 19.72 34.64 -15.11
N TYR A 130 20.27 35.79 -15.48
CA TYR A 130 21.63 35.89 -16.05
C TYR A 130 22.77 35.84 -15.01
N SER A 131 22.45 35.92 -13.72
CA SER A 131 23.44 35.65 -12.67
C SER A 131 23.67 34.14 -12.54
N LEU A 132 24.91 33.69 -12.78
CA LEU A 132 25.29 32.27 -12.74
C LEU A 132 24.88 31.56 -11.44
N GLN A 133 25.13 32.20 -10.28
CA GLN A 133 24.79 31.62 -8.98
C GLN A 133 23.28 31.51 -8.78
N ARG A 134 22.51 32.52 -9.20
CA ARG A 134 21.04 32.51 -9.11
C ARG A 134 20.42 31.50 -10.08
N LYS A 135 21.02 31.29 -11.25
CA LYS A 135 20.56 30.32 -12.25
C LYS A 135 20.58 28.90 -11.67
N THR A 136 21.64 28.53 -10.96
CA THR A 136 21.76 27.22 -10.31
C THR A 136 20.72 27.05 -9.20
N ASP A 137 20.56 28.05 -8.32
CA ASP A 137 19.60 28.00 -7.22
C ASP A 137 18.15 27.92 -7.71
N VAL A 138 17.83 28.69 -8.77
CA VAL A 138 16.50 28.64 -9.42
C VAL A 138 16.26 27.28 -10.07
N ALA A 139 17.24 26.68 -10.75
CA ALA A 139 17.08 25.38 -11.38
C ALA A 139 16.76 24.28 -10.35
N ILE A 140 17.50 24.23 -9.23
CA ILE A 140 17.25 23.25 -8.16
C ILE A 140 15.86 23.45 -7.54
N ALA A 141 15.49 24.69 -7.24
CA ALA A 141 14.19 25.02 -6.67
C ALA A 141 13.03 24.79 -7.64
N LEU A 142 13.24 25.00 -8.94
CA LEU A 142 12.29 24.73 -10.00
C LEU A 142 12.05 23.23 -10.14
N VAL A 143 13.10 22.41 -10.25
CA VAL A 143 12.95 20.94 -10.29
C VAL A 143 12.23 20.42 -9.05
N ARG A 144 12.56 20.94 -7.87
CA ARG A 144 11.83 20.63 -6.62
C ARG A 144 10.34 20.92 -6.75
N LYS A 145 9.98 22.10 -7.25
CA LYS A 145 8.58 22.50 -7.44
C LYS A 145 7.87 21.62 -8.47
N LEU A 146 8.53 21.30 -9.59
CA LEU A 146 8.00 20.43 -10.64
C LEU A 146 7.72 19.02 -10.13
N VAL A 147 8.62 18.45 -9.32
CA VAL A 147 8.42 17.13 -8.70
C VAL A 147 7.25 17.15 -7.72
N LEU A 148 7.13 18.21 -6.90
CA LEU A 148 6.03 18.35 -5.93
C LEU A 148 4.68 18.62 -6.60
N GLN A 149 4.67 19.18 -7.81
CA GLN A 149 3.48 19.50 -8.60
C GLN A 149 3.37 18.63 -9.86
N ALA A 150 3.86 17.38 -9.81
CA ALA A 150 3.92 16.49 -10.97
C ALA A 150 2.57 16.25 -11.68
N ASP A 151 1.45 16.49 -10.99
CA ASP A 151 0.09 16.43 -11.58
C ASP A 151 -0.21 17.61 -12.54
N SER A 152 0.60 18.68 -12.50
CA SER A 152 0.49 19.86 -13.36
C SER A 152 1.35 19.65 -14.61
N ALA A 153 0.83 18.91 -15.59
CA ALA A 153 1.59 18.51 -16.78
C ALA A 153 2.06 19.73 -17.59
N LEU A 154 3.34 20.12 -17.44
CA LEU A 154 4.00 20.98 -18.40
C LEU A 154 4.14 20.25 -19.74
N SER A 155 4.05 20.99 -20.84
CA SER A 155 4.24 20.40 -22.17
C SER A 155 5.67 19.83 -22.32
N PRO A 156 5.87 18.74 -23.09
CA PRO A 156 7.19 18.14 -23.28
C PRO A 156 8.22 19.15 -23.82
N ALA A 157 7.78 20.00 -24.76
CA ALA A 157 8.61 21.05 -25.34
C ALA A 157 8.98 22.17 -24.36
N ALA A 158 8.14 22.47 -23.35
CA ALA A 158 8.51 23.40 -22.28
C ALA A 158 9.57 22.80 -21.34
N LEU A 159 9.48 21.49 -21.07
CA LEU A 159 10.51 20.78 -20.30
C LEU A 159 11.84 20.70 -21.06
N ASP A 160 11.81 20.51 -22.38
CA ASP A 160 13.02 20.59 -23.22
C ASP A 160 13.65 21.98 -23.16
N ALA A 161 12.85 23.05 -23.28
CA ALA A 161 13.36 24.42 -23.17
C ALA A 161 13.98 24.72 -21.79
N ILE A 162 13.40 24.17 -20.71
CA ILE A 162 13.99 24.26 -19.35
C ILE A 162 15.30 23.46 -19.29
N ALA A 163 15.32 22.26 -19.87
CA ALA A 163 16.51 21.40 -19.91
C ALA A 163 17.68 22.11 -20.59
N ASP A 164 17.41 22.68 -21.75
CA ASP A 164 18.42 23.35 -22.59
C ASP A 164 18.88 24.67 -21.96
N PHE A 165 17.95 25.48 -21.43
CA PHE A 165 18.31 26.76 -20.83
C PHE A 165 19.13 26.59 -19.55
N PHE A 166 18.72 25.71 -18.65
CA PHE A 166 19.42 25.47 -17.38
C PHE A 166 20.58 24.48 -17.49
N ASP A 167 20.76 23.84 -18.65
CA ASP A 167 21.73 22.77 -18.88
C ASP A 167 21.58 21.62 -17.86
N LEU A 168 20.33 21.23 -17.62
CA LEU A 168 19.97 20.16 -16.66
C LEU A 168 20.28 18.75 -17.20
N GLY A 169 20.61 18.63 -18.48
CA GLY A 169 20.97 17.37 -19.15
C GLY A 169 22.46 17.06 -19.12
N SER A 170 23.34 18.01 -18.75
CA SER A 170 24.77 17.78 -18.72
C SER A 170 25.23 17.16 -17.39
N VAL A 171 26.17 16.23 -17.49
CA VAL A 171 26.71 15.53 -16.30
C VAL A 171 27.64 16.48 -15.54
N GLY A 172 27.38 16.70 -14.25
CA GLY A 172 28.27 17.44 -13.35
C GLY A 172 27.84 18.88 -12.99
N ASN A 173 26.85 19.45 -13.68
CA ASN A 173 26.40 20.82 -13.40
C ASN A 173 25.43 20.92 -12.21
N TYR A 174 24.77 19.83 -11.84
CA TYR A 174 23.82 19.79 -10.74
C TYR A 174 23.98 18.52 -9.90
N PRO A 175 23.51 18.52 -8.64
CA PRO A 175 23.49 17.30 -7.83
C PRO A 175 22.73 16.17 -8.54
N ALA A 176 23.29 14.95 -8.51
CA ALA A 176 22.71 13.78 -9.19
C ALA A 176 21.21 13.56 -8.91
N PRO A 177 20.67 13.76 -7.69
CA PRO A 177 19.23 13.62 -7.43
C PRO A 177 18.35 14.61 -8.20
N VAL A 178 18.84 15.83 -8.46
CA VAL A 178 18.12 16.86 -9.22
C VAL A 178 18.08 16.48 -10.70
N GLN A 179 19.22 16.03 -11.23
CA GLN A 179 19.32 15.58 -12.63
C GLN A 179 18.44 14.36 -12.89
N SER A 180 18.49 13.34 -12.02
CA SER A 180 17.65 12.16 -12.16
C SER A 180 16.16 12.50 -12.07
N ALA A 181 15.77 13.37 -11.12
CA ALA A 181 14.37 13.75 -10.96
C ALA A 181 13.83 14.51 -12.18
N PHE A 182 14.61 15.45 -12.70
CA PHE A 182 14.22 16.20 -13.91
C PHE A 182 14.20 15.31 -15.16
N GLN A 183 15.17 14.40 -15.29
CA GLN A 183 15.17 13.40 -16.35
C GLN A 183 13.90 12.52 -16.29
N SER A 184 13.49 12.08 -15.10
CA SER A 184 12.23 11.33 -14.94
C SER A 184 11.00 12.13 -15.38
N LEU A 185 10.93 13.43 -15.04
CA LEU A 185 9.84 14.31 -15.49
C LEU A 185 9.81 14.48 -17.01
N ARG A 186 10.99 14.64 -17.63
CA ARG A 186 11.11 14.77 -19.09
C ARG A 186 10.69 13.49 -19.81
N LEU A 187 11.13 12.33 -19.32
CA LEU A 187 10.73 11.02 -19.84
C LEU A 187 9.23 10.78 -19.67
N PHE A 188 8.65 11.18 -18.53
CA PHE A 188 7.22 11.12 -18.29
C PHE A 188 6.42 11.89 -19.34
N ALA A 189 6.86 13.12 -19.67
CA ALA A 189 6.15 13.95 -20.62
C ALA A 189 6.25 13.44 -22.08
N HIS A 190 7.39 12.83 -22.44
CA HIS A 190 7.64 12.38 -23.82
C HIS A 190 7.09 10.98 -24.12
N PHE A 191 6.90 10.14 -23.10
CA PHE A 191 6.42 8.78 -23.29
C PHE A 191 4.92 8.66 -22.97
N ASP A 192 4.13 8.32 -23.99
CA ASP A 192 2.69 8.07 -23.86
C ASP A 192 2.45 6.73 -23.14
N TYR A 193 2.51 6.78 -21.81
CA TYR A 193 2.34 5.62 -20.95
C TYR A 193 0.92 5.05 -21.02
N GLU A 194 -0.10 5.90 -21.18
CA GLU A 194 -1.50 5.45 -21.26
C GLU A 194 -1.74 4.62 -22.51
N ARG A 195 -1.22 5.07 -23.65
CA ARG A 195 -1.26 4.30 -24.89
C ARG A 195 -0.47 2.99 -24.77
N PHE A 196 0.73 3.03 -24.19
CA PHE A 196 1.54 1.83 -23.96
C PHE A 196 0.78 0.80 -23.11
N GLN A 197 0.13 1.24 -22.03
CA GLN A 197 -0.67 0.39 -21.16
C GLN A 197 -1.87 -0.20 -21.92
N ALA A 198 -2.59 0.61 -22.70
CA ALA A 198 -3.73 0.14 -23.49
C ALA A 198 -3.31 -0.90 -24.55
N GLU A 199 -2.18 -0.68 -25.22
CA GLU A 199 -1.61 -1.63 -26.17
C GLU A 199 -1.14 -2.92 -25.47
N LEU A 200 -0.46 -2.84 -24.33
CA LEU A 200 -0.07 -4.01 -23.54
C LEU A 200 -1.29 -4.88 -23.20
N ILE A 201 -2.37 -4.26 -22.73
CA ILE A 201 -3.64 -4.96 -22.44
C ILE A 201 -4.17 -5.62 -23.71
N ALA A 202 -4.23 -4.91 -24.83
CA ALA A 202 -4.72 -5.43 -26.11
C ALA A 202 -3.91 -6.65 -26.59
N GLN A 203 -2.57 -6.60 -26.50
CA GLN A 203 -1.68 -7.69 -26.89
C GLN A 203 -1.76 -8.88 -25.93
N SER A 204 -2.07 -8.63 -24.65
CA SER A 204 -2.21 -9.67 -23.63
C SER A 204 -3.57 -10.38 -23.64
N ARG A 205 -4.56 -9.93 -24.45
CA ARG A 205 -5.91 -10.53 -24.49
C ARG A 205 -5.90 -12.04 -24.73
N ASP A 206 -5.07 -12.50 -25.68
CA ASP A 206 -4.93 -13.92 -26.02
C ASP A 206 -3.96 -14.65 -25.10
N GLN A 207 -3.39 -13.96 -24.10
CA GLN A 207 -2.38 -14.47 -23.16
C GLN A 207 -1.17 -15.15 -23.84
N SER A 208 -0.90 -14.76 -25.09
CA SER A 208 0.20 -15.31 -25.89
C SER A 208 1.52 -14.63 -25.54
N LEU A 209 2.41 -15.37 -24.87
CA LEU A 209 3.77 -14.92 -24.56
C LEU A 209 4.51 -14.40 -25.80
N TYR A 210 4.40 -15.13 -26.92
CA TYR A 210 5.09 -14.79 -28.16
C TYR A 210 4.66 -13.41 -28.70
N ARG A 211 3.35 -13.14 -28.74
CA ARG A 211 2.84 -11.85 -29.25
C ARG A 211 3.30 -10.68 -28.38
N VAL A 212 3.18 -10.82 -27.06
CA VAL A 212 3.61 -9.78 -26.12
C VAL A 212 5.11 -9.54 -26.22
N HIS A 213 5.91 -10.59 -26.27
CA HIS A 213 7.36 -10.49 -26.45
C HIS A 213 7.73 -9.82 -27.78
N ALA A 214 7.11 -10.22 -28.90
CA ALA A 214 7.35 -9.61 -30.21
C ALA A 214 6.96 -8.13 -30.23
N TRP A 215 5.81 -7.78 -29.66
CA TRP A 215 5.37 -6.38 -29.54
C TRP A 215 6.31 -5.57 -28.66
N LEU A 216 6.71 -6.06 -27.48
CA LEU A 216 7.67 -5.37 -26.61
C LEU A 216 9.00 -5.08 -27.34
N ARG A 217 9.49 -6.01 -28.17
CA ARG A 217 10.70 -5.81 -28.98
C ARG A 217 10.54 -4.79 -30.11
N SER A 218 9.32 -4.57 -30.60
CA SER A 218 9.02 -3.54 -31.60
C SER A 218 9.00 -2.12 -31.03
N GLN A 219 8.92 -1.98 -29.70
CA GLN A 219 8.92 -0.69 -29.02
C GLN A 219 10.34 -0.12 -28.94
N HIS A 220 10.79 0.57 -29.99
CA HIS A 220 12.13 1.16 -30.06
C HIS A 220 12.44 2.11 -28.90
N ALA A 221 11.42 2.75 -28.31
CA ALA A 221 11.57 3.62 -27.14
C ALA A 221 12.11 2.88 -25.90
N LEU A 222 11.83 1.58 -25.75
CA LEU A 222 12.34 0.77 -24.62
C LEU A 222 13.82 0.37 -24.76
N ASN A 223 14.46 0.66 -25.90
CA ASN A 223 15.91 0.48 -26.04
C ASN A 223 16.69 1.53 -25.24
N ASP A 224 16.09 2.69 -24.99
CA ASP A 224 16.66 3.69 -24.09
C ASP A 224 16.54 3.21 -22.65
N ARG A 225 17.67 3.17 -21.94
CA ARG A 225 17.73 2.69 -20.55
C ARG A 225 16.84 3.51 -19.62
N GLY A 226 16.84 4.84 -19.76
CA GLY A 226 16.04 5.74 -18.93
C GLY A 226 14.55 5.53 -19.16
N VAL A 227 14.11 5.44 -20.42
CA VAL A 227 12.70 5.13 -20.75
C VAL A 227 12.29 3.78 -20.18
N ARG A 228 13.12 2.75 -20.36
CA ARG A 228 12.83 1.40 -19.86
C ARG A 228 12.68 1.37 -18.36
N ASP A 229 13.58 2.01 -17.62
CA ASP A 229 13.54 2.05 -16.15
C ASP A 229 12.29 2.82 -15.66
N TYR A 230 11.94 3.93 -16.33
CA TYR A 230 10.71 4.69 -16.06
C TYR A 230 9.44 3.85 -16.31
N VAL A 231 9.32 3.25 -17.50
CA VAL A 231 8.17 2.41 -17.86
C VAL A 231 8.07 1.22 -16.91
N GLY A 232 9.19 0.60 -16.57
CA GLY A 232 9.24 -0.49 -15.60
C GLY A 232 8.71 -0.07 -14.22
N GLN A 233 9.16 1.06 -13.67
CA GLN A 233 8.67 1.54 -12.38
C GLN A 233 7.17 1.84 -12.39
N ARG A 234 6.66 2.51 -13.43
CA ARG A 234 5.22 2.80 -13.53
C ARG A 234 4.39 1.55 -13.76
N LEU A 235 4.86 0.65 -14.60
CA LEU A 235 4.20 -0.62 -14.86
C LEU A 235 4.16 -1.47 -13.59
N HIS A 236 5.24 -1.49 -12.81
CA HIS A 236 5.26 -2.15 -11.51
C HIS A 236 4.16 -1.61 -10.59
N VAL A 237 4.10 -0.29 -10.38
CA VAL A 237 3.05 0.35 -9.56
C VAL A 237 1.66 0.01 -10.10
N TRP A 238 1.47 0.11 -11.41
CA TRP A 238 0.20 -0.22 -12.05
C TRP A 238 -0.22 -1.67 -11.77
N LEU A 239 0.68 -2.65 -11.96
CA LEU A 239 0.41 -4.08 -11.71
C LEU A 239 -0.05 -4.37 -10.27
N TRP A 240 0.33 -3.54 -9.31
CA TRP A 240 -0.12 -3.65 -7.93
C TRP A 240 -1.54 -3.09 -7.69
N LEU A 241 -2.04 -2.18 -8.52
CA LEU A 241 -3.40 -1.61 -8.41
C LEU A 241 -4.49 -2.67 -8.62
N ASP A 242 -5.61 -2.52 -7.94
CA ASP A 242 -6.69 -3.52 -7.93
C ASP A 242 -7.42 -3.71 -9.27
N ASP A 243 -7.45 -2.67 -10.11
CA ASP A 243 -8.22 -2.64 -11.35
C ASP A 243 -7.47 -3.16 -12.58
N THR A 244 -6.25 -3.67 -12.42
CA THR A 244 -5.51 -4.22 -13.57
C THR A 244 -6.16 -5.51 -14.08
N PRO A 245 -6.25 -5.70 -15.41
CA PRO A 245 -6.70 -6.95 -15.99
C PRO A 245 -5.73 -8.09 -15.67
N TYR A 246 -6.23 -9.32 -15.76
CA TYR A 246 -5.42 -10.50 -15.57
C TYR A 246 -4.28 -10.60 -16.61
N LEU A 247 -3.07 -10.82 -16.10
CA LEU A 247 -1.89 -11.19 -16.90
C LEU A 247 -1.38 -12.56 -16.43
N SER A 248 -1.19 -13.47 -17.39
CA SER A 248 -0.67 -14.81 -17.10
C SER A 248 0.74 -14.79 -16.51
N SER A 249 1.08 -15.83 -15.72
CA SER A 249 2.41 -15.95 -15.11
C SER A 249 3.56 -15.82 -16.10
N PRO A 250 3.53 -16.44 -17.31
CA PRO A 250 4.61 -16.27 -18.29
C PRO A 250 4.80 -14.82 -18.76
N ILE A 251 3.70 -14.06 -18.91
CA ILE A 251 3.78 -12.64 -19.28
C ILE A 251 4.38 -11.83 -18.13
N LEU A 252 3.98 -12.10 -16.88
CA LEU A 252 4.54 -11.43 -15.71
C LEU A 252 6.03 -11.75 -15.51
N ASP A 253 6.45 -12.99 -15.79
CA ASP A 253 7.87 -13.38 -15.80
C ASP A 253 8.65 -12.64 -16.87
N LEU A 254 8.08 -12.54 -18.08
CA LEU A 254 8.69 -11.75 -19.15
C LEU A 254 8.87 -10.30 -18.73
N LEU A 255 7.83 -9.67 -18.18
CA LEU A 255 7.91 -8.28 -17.69
C LEU A 255 8.91 -8.14 -16.54
N GLY A 256 8.91 -9.08 -15.59
CA GLY A 256 9.87 -9.10 -14.49
C GLY A 256 11.31 -9.23 -14.97
N SER A 257 11.56 -10.08 -15.98
CA SER A 257 12.89 -10.22 -16.58
C SER A 257 13.34 -8.98 -17.37
N LEU A 258 12.41 -8.30 -18.04
CA LEU A 258 12.70 -7.13 -18.87
C LEU A 258 12.96 -5.87 -18.03
N PHE A 259 12.18 -5.69 -16.96
CA PHE A 259 12.18 -4.49 -16.13
C PHE A 259 12.86 -4.68 -14.75
N GLY A 260 13.30 -5.89 -14.41
CA GLY A 260 14.03 -6.18 -13.17
C GLY A 260 13.17 -6.22 -11.91
N TYR A 261 11.99 -6.83 -11.97
CA TYR A 261 11.12 -6.95 -10.79
C TYR A 261 11.57 -8.08 -9.86
N GLU A 262 11.88 -7.76 -8.61
CA GLU A 262 12.25 -8.74 -7.58
C GLU A 262 11.03 -9.52 -7.05
N ASP A 263 9.84 -8.90 -7.07
CA ASP A 263 8.60 -9.45 -6.52
C ASP A 263 7.73 -10.22 -7.54
N SER A 264 8.34 -10.76 -8.60
CA SER A 264 7.62 -11.44 -9.69
C SER A 264 6.68 -12.54 -9.19
N ALA A 265 7.11 -13.33 -8.20
CA ALA A 265 6.31 -14.40 -7.59
C ALA A 265 5.04 -13.86 -6.88
N GLN A 266 5.14 -12.72 -6.19
CA GLN A 266 3.98 -12.11 -5.53
C GLN A 266 3.01 -11.51 -6.54
N LEU A 267 3.54 -10.85 -7.57
CA LEU A 267 2.73 -10.34 -8.69
C LEU A 267 1.96 -11.47 -9.39
N GLN A 268 2.59 -12.62 -9.63
CA GLN A 268 1.93 -13.79 -10.17
C GLN A 268 0.81 -14.33 -9.26
N ALA A 269 1.09 -14.45 -7.96
CA ALA A 269 0.10 -14.92 -6.99
C ALA A 269 -1.12 -13.99 -6.95
N ARG A 270 -0.89 -12.67 -6.99
CA ARG A 270 -1.91 -11.63 -7.02
C ARG A 270 -2.72 -11.67 -8.30
N SER A 271 -2.07 -11.74 -9.47
CA SER A 271 -2.74 -11.87 -10.77
C SER A 271 -3.59 -13.15 -10.87
N THR A 272 -3.07 -14.28 -10.37
CA THR A 272 -3.82 -15.55 -10.32
C THR A 272 -5.06 -15.44 -9.43
N ALA A 273 -4.94 -14.76 -8.27
CA ALA A 273 -6.07 -14.49 -7.40
C ALA A 273 -7.12 -13.60 -8.10
N ARG A 274 -6.70 -12.57 -8.84
CA ARG A 274 -7.61 -11.73 -9.66
C ARG A 274 -8.38 -12.55 -10.68
N TRP A 275 -7.67 -13.37 -11.46
CA TRP A 275 -8.28 -14.27 -12.42
C TRP A 275 -9.32 -15.19 -11.77
N SER A 276 -9.03 -15.70 -10.57
CA SER A 276 -9.97 -16.54 -9.82
C SER A 276 -11.27 -15.82 -9.48
N ILE A 277 -11.18 -14.52 -9.14
CA ILE A 277 -12.32 -13.70 -8.75
C ILE A 277 -13.14 -13.28 -9.97
N GLU A 278 -12.47 -12.94 -11.07
CA GLU A 278 -13.09 -12.51 -12.33
C GLU A 278 -13.75 -13.69 -13.05
N SER A 279 -13.03 -14.78 -13.26
CA SER A 279 -13.52 -15.99 -13.95
C SER A 279 -14.43 -16.88 -13.09
N GLU A 280 -14.52 -16.60 -11.79
CA GLU A 280 -15.14 -17.46 -10.77
C GLU A 280 -14.56 -18.89 -10.73
N ASN A 281 -13.37 -19.10 -11.29
CA ASN A 281 -12.71 -20.40 -11.32
C ASN A 281 -11.69 -20.50 -10.18
N THR A 282 -12.09 -21.23 -9.14
CA THR A 282 -11.27 -21.46 -7.95
C THR A 282 -10.75 -22.90 -7.85
N GLY A 283 -10.76 -23.66 -8.95
CA GLY A 283 -10.38 -25.07 -8.95
C GLY A 283 -8.92 -25.31 -8.53
N HIS A 284 -8.00 -24.46 -8.99
CA HIS A 284 -6.59 -24.50 -8.58
C HIS A 284 -6.38 -24.11 -7.10
N LEU A 285 -7.38 -23.48 -6.47
CA LEU A 285 -7.44 -23.24 -5.03
C LEU A 285 -8.15 -24.40 -4.32
N GLY A 286 -8.37 -25.55 -4.94
CA GLY A 286 -9.05 -26.70 -4.33
C GLY A 286 -10.52 -26.42 -3.99
N GLU A 287 -11.18 -25.54 -4.74
CA GLU A 287 -12.61 -25.27 -4.63
C GLU A 287 -13.23 -25.22 -6.03
N ASN A 288 -13.79 -26.34 -6.47
CA ASN A 288 -14.37 -26.47 -7.81
C ASN A 288 -15.76 -25.82 -7.93
N ALA A 289 -16.41 -25.52 -6.80
CA ALA A 289 -17.74 -24.91 -6.84
C ALA A 289 -17.65 -23.40 -7.03
N LYS A 290 -18.51 -22.84 -7.88
CA LYS A 290 -18.60 -21.38 -8.12
C LYS A 290 -19.38 -20.62 -7.03
N TRP A 291 -20.18 -21.32 -6.23
CA TRP A 291 -21.03 -20.67 -5.24
C TRP A 291 -20.25 -19.93 -4.12
N PRO A 292 -19.11 -20.41 -3.59
CA PRO A 292 -18.40 -19.72 -2.51
C PRO A 292 -17.82 -18.39 -2.96
N ILE A 293 -17.21 -18.34 -4.15
CA ILE A 293 -16.68 -17.09 -4.72
C ILE A 293 -17.81 -16.10 -5.02
N ARG A 294 -18.94 -16.57 -5.57
CA ARG A 294 -20.15 -15.75 -5.76
C ARG A 294 -20.71 -15.21 -4.45
N GLN A 295 -20.63 -15.99 -3.37
CA GLN A 295 -21.07 -15.54 -2.06
C GLN A 295 -20.16 -14.40 -1.57
N LEU A 296 -18.84 -14.53 -1.68
CA LEU A 296 -17.88 -13.50 -1.27
C LEU A 296 -17.99 -12.18 -2.08
N LYS A 297 -18.38 -12.25 -3.36
CA LYS A 297 -18.63 -11.07 -4.22
C LYS A 297 -19.94 -10.35 -3.90
N ARG A 298 -20.91 -11.02 -3.27
CA ARG A 298 -22.23 -10.42 -3.00
C ARG A 298 -22.16 -9.36 -1.91
N ARG A 299 -23.09 -8.40 -1.95
CA ARG A 299 -23.33 -7.49 -0.82
C ARG A 299 -23.71 -8.29 0.42
N PHE A 300 -23.16 -7.91 1.58
CA PHE A 300 -23.45 -8.58 2.85
C PHE A 300 -24.93 -8.45 3.22
N GLY A 301 -25.58 -9.59 3.47
CA GLY A 301 -26.94 -9.67 3.98
C GLY A 301 -27.00 -10.65 5.14
N LEU A 302 -27.36 -10.17 6.33
CA LEU A 302 -27.35 -10.94 7.57
C LEU A 302 -28.13 -12.26 7.50
N PRO A 303 -29.38 -12.31 7.01
CA PRO A 303 -30.17 -13.54 7.02
C PRO A 303 -29.53 -14.65 6.19
N ARG A 304 -29.01 -14.29 5.01
CA ARG A 304 -28.38 -15.24 4.08
C ARG A 304 -27.02 -15.70 4.59
N ALA A 305 -26.21 -14.77 5.12
CA ALA A 305 -24.91 -15.10 5.70
C ALA A 305 -25.08 -16.08 6.88
N LEU A 306 -26.07 -15.85 7.73
CA LEU A 306 -26.44 -16.77 8.82
C LEU A 306 -26.91 -18.12 8.29
N ALA A 307 -27.81 -18.16 7.30
CA ALA A 307 -28.28 -19.41 6.70
C ALA A 307 -27.14 -20.29 6.17
N ILE A 308 -26.16 -19.69 5.48
CA ILE A 308 -24.96 -20.40 5.01
C ILE A 308 -24.05 -20.80 6.18
N ALA A 309 -23.96 -19.95 7.21
CA ALA A 309 -23.16 -20.22 8.40
C ALA A 309 -23.71 -21.36 9.26
N VAL A 310 -25.03 -21.58 9.26
CA VAL A 310 -25.65 -22.71 9.98
C VAL A 310 -25.07 -24.03 9.48
N ILE A 311 -24.86 -24.19 8.16
CA ILE A 311 -24.28 -25.41 7.60
C ILE A 311 -22.75 -25.41 7.80
N PRO A 312 -22.18 -26.30 8.65
CA PRO A 312 -20.78 -26.24 9.04
C PRO A 312 -19.81 -26.31 7.85
N GLU A 313 -20.00 -27.25 6.94
CA GLU A 313 -19.13 -27.42 5.78
C GLU A 313 -19.18 -26.25 4.80
N TRP A 314 -20.34 -25.64 4.62
CA TRP A 314 -20.49 -24.48 3.73
C TRP A 314 -19.75 -23.27 4.27
N SER A 315 -19.88 -23.01 5.58
CA SER A 315 -19.14 -21.94 6.26
C SER A 315 -17.61 -22.12 6.16
N ARG A 316 -17.11 -23.36 6.35
CA ARG A 316 -15.69 -23.69 6.27
C ARG A 316 -15.13 -23.55 4.85
N ARG A 317 -15.90 -23.92 3.83
CA ARG A 317 -15.50 -23.78 2.42
C ARG A 317 -15.34 -22.32 2.03
N VAL A 318 -16.32 -21.47 2.36
CA VAL A 318 -16.26 -20.01 2.10
C VAL A 318 -15.08 -19.38 2.84
N ALA A 319 -14.89 -19.71 4.12
CA ALA A 319 -13.78 -19.18 4.90
C ALA A 319 -12.41 -19.64 4.39
N ARG A 320 -12.25 -20.91 4.02
CA ARG A 320 -11.01 -21.45 3.44
C ARG A 320 -10.69 -20.77 2.10
N LEU A 321 -11.71 -20.55 1.26
CA LEU A 321 -11.52 -19.84 0.00
C LEU A 321 -11.12 -18.38 0.24
N ALA A 322 -11.82 -17.67 1.11
CA ALA A 322 -11.50 -16.28 1.47
C ALA A 322 -10.07 -16.16 2.02
N HIS A 323 -9.65 -17.09 2.87
CA HIS A 323 -8.30 -17.11 3.42
C HIS A 323 -7.24 -17.35 2.34
N ARG A 324 -7.43 -18.34 1.45
CA ARG A 324 -6.49 -18.65 0.36
C ARG A 324 -6.36 -17.50 -0.65
N LEU A 325 -7.47 -16.84 -0.98
CA LEU A 325 -7.46 -15.65 -1.84
C LEU A 325 -6.71 -14.49 -1.17
N SER A 326 -6.97 -14.21 0.11
CA SER A 326 -6.28 -13.15 0.84
C SER A 326 -4.78 -13.43 1.00
N GLN A 327 -4.38 -14.68 1.22
CA GLN A 327 -2.96 -15.05 1.29
C GLN A 327 -2.24 -14.83 -0.04
N ARG A 328 -2.85 -15.23 -1.17
CA ARG A 328 -2.23 -15.06 -2.50
C ARG A 328 -2.24 -13.62 -3.00
N TYR A 329 -3.23 -12.84 -2.59
CA TYR A 329 -3.33 -11.43 -2.95
C TYR A 329 -2.41 -10.53 -2.11
N GLY A 330 -1.89 -11.04 -0.99
CA GLY A 330 -1.13 -10.27 0.02
C GLY A 330 -2.04 -9.46 0.95
N GLU A 331 -3.02 -8.77 0.36
CA GLU A 331 -4.05 -8.01 1.08
C GLU A 331 -5.46 -8.55 0.79
N ARG A 332 -6.51 -7.88 1.30
CA ARG A 332 -7.88 -8.24 0.94
C ARG A 332 -8.22 -7.64 -0.43
N PRO A 333 -8.62 -8.43 -1.43
CA PRO A 333 -9.02 -7.90 -2.73
C PRO A 333 -10.25 -7.00 -2.58
N SER A 334 -10.22 -5.78 -3.13
CA SER A 334 -11.35 -4.83 -3.08
C SER A 334 -12.61 -5.33 -3.79
N GLN A 335 -12.46 -6.23 -4.77
CA GLN A 335 -13.56 -6.89 -5.48
C GLN A 335 -14.40 -7.82 -4.59
N LEU A 336 -13.87 -8.21 -3.41
CA LEU A 336 -14.59 -9.03 -2.44
C LEU A 336 -15.19 -8.14 -1.36
N ASN A 337 -16.40 -8.47 -0.92
CA ASN A 337 -17.03 -7.71 0.15
C ASN A 337 -16.32 -7.96 1.49
N ALA A 338 -15.68 -6.91 2.02
CA ALA A 338 -14.89 -6.99 3.25
C ALA A 338 -15.68 -7.57 4.43
N THR A 339 -16.93 -7.14 4.61
CA THR A 339 -17.81 -7.59 5.69
C THR A 339 -18.17 -9.07 5.57
N GLN A 340 -18.43 -9.56 4.34
CA GLN A 340 -18.65 -10.98 4.08
C GLN A 340 -17.42 -11.82 4.43
N CYS A 341 -16.25 -11.43 3.90
CA CYS A 341 -15.00 -12.13 4.16
C CYS A 341 -14.72 -12.20 5.67
N GLU A 342 -14.84 -11.07 6.36
CA GLU A 342 -14.59 -10.99 7.79
C GLU A 342 -15.56 -11.87 8.60
N PHE A 343 -16.86 -11.83 8.28
CA PHE A 343 -17.85 -12.66 8.95
C PHE A 343 -17.52 -14.16 8.85
N PHE A 344 -17.27 -14.67 7.64
CA PHE A 344 -16.95 -16.09 7.46
C PHE A 344 -15.60 -16.49 8.07
N LEU A 345 -14.59 -15.61 8.00
CA LEU A 345 -13.31 -15.84 8.66
C LEU A 345 -13.45 -15.86 10.19
N GLN A 346 -14.25 -14.98 10.78
CA GLN A 346 -14.53 -14.96 12.23
C GLN A 346 -15.29 -16.22 12.67
N VAL A 347 -16.34 -16.61 11.93
CA VAL A 347 -17.14 -17.81 12.24
C VAL A 347 -16.29 -19.09 12.14
N ALA A 348 -15.36 -19.16 11.18
CA ALA A 348 -14.48 -20.32 11.01
C ALA A 348 -13.33 -20.39 12.02
N ARG A 349 -12.92 -19.26 12.61
CA ARG A 349 -11.84 -19.22 13.62
C ARG A 349 -12.27 -19.93 14.90
N LYS A 350 -11.56 -21.00 15.26
CA LYS A 350 -11.81 -21.80 16.49
C LYS A 350 -11.62 -20.99 17.78
N SER A 351 -10.78 -19.95 17.77
CA SER A 351 -10.46 -19.08 18.91
C SER A 351 -11.34 -17.83 19.04
N TYR A 352 -12.22 -17.57 18.07
CA TYR A 352 -13.08 -16.39 18.10
C TYR A 352 -14.27 -16.63 19.04
N PHE A 353 -14.44 -15.81 20.08
CA PHE A 353 -15.54 -15.91 21.05
C PHE A 353 -16.57 -14.76 20.92
N GLY A 354 -16.76 -14.22 19.72
CA GLY A 354 -17.70 -13.10 19.52
C GLY A 354 -19.17 -13.51 19.36
N ARG A 355 -20.04 -12.50 19.42
CA ARG A 355 -21.51 -12.62 19.32
C ARG A 355 -21.99 -13.52 18.17
N TRP A 356 -21.36 -13.41 17.00
CA TRP A 356 -21.79 -14.15 15.81
C TRP A 356 -21.56 -15.65 15.90
N ARG A 357 -20.53 -16.10 16.63
CA ARG A 357 -20.30 -17.53 16.83
C ARG A 357 -21.37 -18.14 17.73
N TRP A 358 -21.76 -17.44 18.79
CA TRP A 358 -22.85 -17.86 19.66
C TRP A 358 -24.19 -17.86 18.94
N VAL A 359 -24.48 -16.84 18.13
CA VAL A 359 -25.68 -16.81 17.29
C VAL A 359 -25.71 -17.99 16.31
N VAL A 360 -24.61 -18.27 15.61
CA VAL A 360 -24.55 -19.42 14.68
C VAL A 360 -24.63 -20.75 15.43
N ALA A 361 -24.01 -20.88 16.60
CA ALA A 361 -24.10 -22.08 17.43
C ALA A 361 -25.53 -22.31 17.94
N ALA A 362 -26.21 -21.26 18.41
CA ALA A 362 -27.61 -21.32 18.81
C ALA A 362 -28.51 -21.70 17.63
N LEU A 363 -28.32 -21.08 16.46
CA LEU A 363 -29.07 -21.44 15.24
C LEU A 363 -28.83 -22.89 14.83
N ARG A 364 -27.60 -23.40 14.93
CA ARG A 364 -27.28 -24.82 14.67
C ARG A 364 -27.98 -25.78 15.61
N ALA A 365 -28.32 -25.37 16.83
CA ALA A 365 -29.10 -26.18 17.76
C ALA A 365 -30.62 -26.04 17.52
N ILE A 366 -31.11 -24.82 17.27
CA ILE A 366 -32.54 -24.51 17.14
C ILE A 366 -33.12 -25.04 15.83
N VAL A 367 -32.43 -24.85 14.70
CA VAL A 367 -32.94 -25.26 13.38
C VAL A 367 -33.28 -26.75 13.29
N PRO A 368 -32.40 -27.70 13.68
CA PRO A 368 -32.75 -29.12 13.65
C PRO A 368 -33.84 -29.45 14.68
N ALA A 369 -33.86 -28.81 15.85
CA ALA A 369 -34.92 -29.01 16.85
C ALA A 369 -36.31 -28.61 16.30
N LEU A 370 -36.40 -27.45 15.64
CA LEU A 370 -37.64 -27.01 14.97
C LEU A 370 -38.01 -27.93 13.80
N GLY A 371 -37.03 -28.42 13.04
CA GLY A 371 -37.27 -29.37 11.96
C GLY A 371 -37.86 -30.69 12.45
N VAL A 372 -37.33 -31.23 13.56
CA VAL A 372 -37.86 -32.43 14.20
C VAL A 372 -39.28 -32.22 14.72
N LEU A 373 -39.56 -31.07 15.35
CA LEU A 373 -40.90 -30.71 15.81
C LEU A 373 -41.91 -30.59 14.65
N LEU A 374 -41.51 -29.93 13.56
CA LEU A 374 -42.35 -29.78 12.38
C LEU A 374 -42.64 -31.14 11.72
N LEU A 375 -41.62 -31.98 11.58
CA LEU A 375 -41.75 -33.32 11.01
C LEU A 375 -42.64 -34.21 11.87
N GLY A 376 -42.47 -34.16 13.20
CA GLY A 376 -43.35 -34.83 14.15
C GLY A 376 -44.80 -34.41 13.92
N ARG A 377 -45.07 -33.10 13.96
CA ARG A 377 -46.40 -32.53 13.71
C ARG A 377 -47.01 -32.97 12.37
N LEU A 378 -46.18 -33.06 11.32
CA LEU A 378 -46.62 -33.48 9.98
C LEU A 378 -46.94 -34.98 9.90
N LEU A 379 -46.20 -35.84 10.61
CA LEU A 379 -46.37 -37.29 10.56
C LEU A 379 -47.45 -37.83 11.50
N LEU A 380 -47.68 -37.15 12.63
CA LEU A 380 -48.47 -37.68 13.75
C LEU A 380 -49.61 -36.73 14.21
N GLY A 381 -49.80 -35.57 13.57
CA GLY A 381 -50.93 -34.68 13.82
C GLY A 381 -50.79 -33.78 15.05
N GLU A 382 -51.88 -33.59 15.81
CA GLU A 382 -51.88 -32.83 17.07
C GLU A 382 -51.29 -33.68 18.21
N TYR A 383 -50.28 -33.13 18.89
CA TYR A 383 -49.66 -33.77 20.04
C TYR A 383 -50.01 -33.04 21.34
N PRO A 384 -50.08 -33.77 22.46
CA PRO A 384 -50.13 -33.14 23.77
C PRO A 384 -48.75 -32.51 24.10
N LEU A 385 -48.77 -31.39 24.86
CA LEU A 385 -47.63 -30.47 25.10
C LEU A 385 -46.36 -31.17 25.64
N ASP A 386 -46.54 -32.28 26.34
CA ASP A 386 -45.53 -33.17 26.91
C ASP A 386 -44.69 -33.89 25.84
N ALA A 387 -45.25 -34.27 24.69
CA ALA A 387 -44.47 -34.83 23.59
C ALA A 387 -43.56 -33.78 22.92
N GLY A 388 -43.97 -32.51 22.90
CA GLY A 388 -43.16 -31.40 22.40
C GLY A 388 -41.88 -31.17 23.20
N LEU A 389 -41.93 -31.39 24.52
CA LEU A 389 -40.76 -31.31 25.41
C LEU A 389 -39.73 -32.40 25.12
N TRP A 390 -40.17 -33.62 24.78
CA TRP A 390 -39.27 -34.70 24.35
C TRP A 390 -38.55 -34.37 23.03
N PHE A 391 -39.27 -33.85 22.03
CA PHE A 391 -38.67 -33.44 20.75
C PHE A 391 -37.70 -32.25 20.90
N LEU A 392 -38.01 -31.27 21.76
CA LEU A 392 -37.08 -30.18 22.11
C LEU A 392 -35.81 -30.72 22.79
N SER A 393 -35.94 -31.70 23.68
CA SER A 393 -34.82 -32.36 24.36
C SER A 393 -33.92 -33.09 23.37
N ILE A 394 -34.51 -33.85 22.43
CA ILE A 394 -33.76 -34.54 21.36
C ILE A 394 -33.04 -33.53 20.45
N GLY A 395 -33.72 -32.46 20.05
CA GLY A 395 -33.12 -31.37 19.27
C GLY A 395 -31.96 -30.69 19.99
N ALA A 396 -32.09 -30.44 21.29
CA ALA A 396 -31.02 -29.88 22.13
C ALA A 396 -29.85 -30.86 22.30
N ILE A 397 -30.11 -32.16 22.43
CA ILE A 397 -29.07 -33.20 22.50
C ILE A 397 -28.33 -33.32 21.17
N VAL A 398 -29.02 -33.28 20.03
CA VAL A 398 -28.40 -33.27 18.70
C VAL A 398 -27.57 -31.99 18.48
N GLY A 399 -28.09 -30.82 18.90
CA GLY A 399 -27.35 -29.57 18.84
C GLY A 399 -26.08 -29.56 19.69
N THR A 400 -26.17 -30.03 20.94
CA THR A 400 -25.03 -30.10 21.88
C THR A 400 -24.01 -31.15 21.48
N THR A 401 -24.43 -32.31 20.96
CA THR A 401 -23.50 -33.32 20.42
C THR A 401 -22.78 -32.83 19.16
N THR A 402 -23.42 -32.02 18.32
CA THR A 402 -22.74 -31.42 17.15
C THR A 402 -21.66 -30.41 17.60
N ILE A 403 -21.95 -29.59 18.62
CA ILE A 403 -20.97 -28.68 19.22
C ILE A 403 -19.84 -29.45 19.90
N GLY A 404 -20.16 -30.53 20.63
CA GLY A 404 -19.20 -31.42 21.26
C GLY A 404 -18.31 -32.14 20.25
N PHE A 405 -18.88 -32.62 19.14
CA PHE A 405 -18.15 -33.27 18.06
C PHE A 405 -17.19 -32.30 17.35
N ASP A 406 -17.62 -31.06 17.11
CA ASP A 406 -16.75 -30.01 16.58
C ASP A 406 -15.62 -29.64 17.57
N ALA A 407 -15.88 -29.66 18.89
CA ALA A 407 -14.86 -29.45 19.91
C ALA A 407 -13.84 -30.61 19.97
N ILE A 408 -14.31 -31.85 19.85
CA ILE A 408 -13.46 -33.06 19.82
C ILE A 408 -12.59 -33.07 18.56
N ASN A 409 -13.16 -32.79 17.39
CA ASN A 409 -12.39 -32.68 16.15
C ASN A 409 -11.40 -31.52 16.22
N ALA A 410 -11.79 -30.39 16.81
CA ALA A 410 -10.89 -29.28 17.03
C ALA A 410 -9.70 -29.63 17.93
N TRP A 411 -9.92 -30.43 18.97
CA TRP A 411 -8.86 -30.95 19.83
C TRP A 411 -7.96 -31.95 19.08
N ARG A 412 -8.54 -32.84 18.28
CA ARG A 412 -7.80 -33.83 17.48
C ARG A 412 -6.86 -33.16 16.48
N ASP A 413 -7.34 -32.15 15.76
CA ASP A 413 -6.54 -31.37 14.81
C ASP A 413 -5.35 -30.69 15.49
N ARG A 414 -5.55 -30.07 16.67
CA ARG A 414 -4.46 -29.45 17.44
C ARG A 414 -3.42 -30.48 17.86
N ARG A 415 -3.85 -31.67 18.27
CA ARG A 415 -2.95 -32.75 18.70
C ARG A 415 -2.15 -33.30 17.53
N GLN A 416 -2.75 -33.40 16.34
CA GLN A 416 -2.05 -33.78 15.11
C GLN A 416 -1.05 -32.71 14.67
N ALA A 417 -1.43 -31.43 14.69
CA ALA A 417 -0.53 -30.33 14.38
C ALA A 417 0.67 -30.27 15.34
N ALA A 418 0.45 -30.47 16.64
CA ALA A 418 1.51 -30.55 17.64
C ALA A 418 2.46 -31.73 17.41
N ARG A 419 1.92 -32.89 17.00
CA ARG A 419 2.74 -34.06 16.64
C ARG A 419 3.56 -33.83 15.37
N GLN A 420 2.99 -33.18 14.37
CA GLN A 420 3.70 -32.83 13.13
C GLN A 420 4.81 -31.80 13.39
N ALA A 421 4.56 -30.81 14.26
CA ALA A 421 5.58 -29.85 14.68
C ALA A 421 6.71 -30.52 15.49
N ALA A 422 6.38 -31.51 16.33
CA ALA A 422 7.38 -32.28 17.08
C ALA A 422 8.16 -33.29 16.22
N ALA A 423 7.59 -33.74 15.10
CA ALA A 423 8.22 -34.66 14.15
C ALA A 423 9.00 -33.94 13.03
N ALA A 424 8.91 -32.60 12.93
CA ALA A 424 9.69 -31.83 11.98
C ALA A 424 11.17 -31.84 12.41
N PRO A 425 12.10 -32.30 11.57
CA PRO A 425 13.51 -32.34 11.91
C PRO A 425 13.99 -30.92 12.20
N THR A 426 14.65 -30.74 13.36
CA THR A 426 15.27 -29.47 13.73
C THR A 426 16.29 -29.10 12.66
N PRO A 427 16.21 -27.90 12.04
CA PRO A 427 17.22 -27.49 11.07
C PRO A 427 18.57 -27.47 11.79
N ALA A 428 19.51 -28.27 11.30
CA ALA A 428 20.87 -28.33 11.80
C ALA A 428 21.47 -26.91 11.75
N ARG A 429 21.93 -26.43 12.90
CA ARG A 429 22.66 -25.17 13.04
C ARG A 429 24.04 -25.27 12.42
#